data_AF-A0A4P5WSX7-F1
#
_entry.id   AF-A0A4P5WSX7-F1
#
_cell.length_a   1.000
_cell.length_b   1.000
_cell.length_c   1.000
_cell.angle_alpha   90.00
_cell.angle_beta   90.00
_cell.angle_gamma   90.00
#
_symmetry.space_group_name_H-M   'P 1'
#
loop_
_entity.id
_entity.type
_entity.pdbx_description
1 polymer ?
#
loop_
_entity_poly.entity_id
_entity_poly.type
_entity_poly.pdbx_seq_one_letter_code
_entity_poly.pdbx_strand_id
1 'polypeptide(L)'
;MRSVLCLCLPLLLCGFAAADDGSDTPGVAMATAAARLAELLPAEQRDKLHYGFADPERLNWHFIPKDRNGIVLWDLFGEPRKAAEELVKSGLSAAGYAKTLQVRSLEEVLYLFEGGEEAYRRDRRHTHKYHLTIFGTPAATGTWGWRFEGHHMSLNFVIRDGVVVSSTPEMMGANPALIDAGPGRSLRVLAAREDLARAILKACSDEQKKQMWISDKAPDDIRGAAAPQAVVDQPVGLRYADMSPDQQKMFRELLGEYLSVMPAQVVRDRMKAIEKAGMADIRMGWWGDAEVNKRHHYVIQGATFIIEYNNTQNDANHVHSIFRSLEGDFAIPTAAQNTPR
;
A
#
# COMPACT_ATOMS: atom_id res chain seq x y z
N MET A 1 43.21 -10.35 24.59
CA MET A 1 42.75 -9.02 24.12
C MET A 1 41.66 -9.24 23.09
N ARG A 2 40.39 -9.04 23.45
CA ARG A 2 39.26 -9.10 22.50
C ARG A 2 38.89 -7.66 22.14
N SER A 3 39.18 -7.27 20.91
CA SER A 3 38.83 -5.95 20.38
C SER A 3 37.32 -5.88 20.15
N VAL A 4 36.66 -4.95 20.83
CA VAL A 4 35.26 -4.57 20.58
C VAL A 4 35.28 -3.57 19.44
N LEU A 5 34.76 -3.97 18.28
CA LEU A 5 34.57 -3.08 17.14
C LEU A 5 33.25 -2.33 17.34
N CYS A 6 33.35 -1.08 17.79
CA CYS A 6 32.21 -0.17 17.93
C CYS A 6 31.84 0.34 16.54
N LEU A 7 30.79 -0.23 15.92
CA LEU A 7 30.21 0.35 14.71
C LEU A 7 29.36 1.56 15.09
N CYS A 8 29.87 2.75 14.80
CA CYS A 8 29.09 3.99 14.83
C CYS A 8 28.14 4.00 13.62
N LEU A 9 26.82 3.91 13.87
CA LEU A 9 25.80 4.20 12.88
C LEU A 9 25.68 5.73 12.72
N PRO A 10 25.74 6.30 11.51
CA PRO A 10 25.60 7.74 11.33
C PRO A 10 24.15 8.17 11.61
N LEU A 11 24.00 9.21 12.45
CA LEU A 11 22.75 9.95 12.62
C LEU A 11 22.35 10.60 11.29
N LEU A 12 21.28 10.12 10.66
CA LEU A 12 20.56 10.85 9.62
C LEU A 12 19.58 11.81 10.30
N LEU A 13 19.83 13.12 10.14
CA LEU A 13 18.89 14.16 10.53
C LEU A 13 17.56 13.98 9.79
N CYS A 14 16.47 13.85 10.54
CA CYS A 14 15.11 13.74 10.04
C CYS A 14 14.61 15.09 9.49
N GLY A 15 14.81 15.33 8.20
CA GLY A 15 13.91 16.15 7.40
C GLY A 15 13.20 15.24 6.40
N PHE A 16 11.87 15.31 6.30
CA PHE A 16 11.12 14.68 5.20
C PHE A 16 11.39 15.47 3.91
N ALA A 17 12.62 15.45 3.43
CA ALA A 17 12.87 15.75 2.03
C ALA A 17 12.43 14.51 1.27
N ALA A 18 11.26 14.55 0.65
CA ALA A 18 10.98 13.66 -0.46
C ALA A 18 12.13 13.86 -1.45
N ALA A 19 13.01 12.85 -1.59
CA ALA A 19 14.05 12.91 -2.60
C ALA A 19 13.35 13.14 -3.94
N ASP A 20 13.70 14.23 -4.61
CA ASP A 20 13.18 14.54 -5.93
C ASP A 20 13.60 13.39 -6.87
N ASP A 21 12.61 12.62 -7.32
CA ASP A 21 12.80 11.53 -8.29
C ASP A 21 12.79 12.06 -9.74
N GLY A 22 12.73 13.38 -9.91
CA GLY A 22 12.63 14.05 -11.21
C GLY A 22 11.23 14.03 -11.80
N SER A 23 10.20 13.57 -11.06
CA SER A 23 8.82 13.51 -11.54
C SER A 23 7.96 14.62 -10.92
N ASP A 24 8.02 15.82 -11.50
CA ASP A 24 7.05 16.88 -11.15
C ASP A 24 5.65 16.58 -11.70
N THR A 25 5.54 15.69 -12.70
CA THR A 25 4.27 15.29 -13.34
C THR A 25 4.21 13.77 -13.58
N PRO A 26 4.16 12.92 -12.54
CA PRO A 26 4.15 11.47 -12.71
C PRO A 26 2.96 10.99 -13.55
N GLY A 27 1.83 11.71 -13.55
CA GLY A 27 0.69 11.39 -14.42
C GLY A 27 0.98 11.46 -15.92
N VAL A 28 1.91 12.32 -16.35
CA VAL A 28 2.36 12.37 -17.76
C VAL A 28 3.23 11.16 -18.11
N ALA A 29 4.10 10.74 -17.18
CA ALA A 29 4.90 9.53 -17.35
C ALA A 29 4.01 8.27 -17.40
N MET A 30 3.01 8.19 -16.51
CA MET A 30 1.99 7.14 -16.54
C MET A 30 1.22 7.13 -17.87
N ALA A 31 0.81 8.30 -18.38
CA ALA A 31 0.09 8.38 -19.65
C ALA A 31 0.95 7.88 -20.82
N THR A 32 2.24 8.23 -20.82
CA THR A 32 3.20 7.77 -21.84
C THR A 32 3.40 6.26 -21.77
N ALA A 33 3.58 5.70 -20.58
CA ALA A 33 3.75 4.26 -20.37
C ALA A 33 2.48 3.47 -20.75
N ALA A 34 1.30 3.98 -20.39
CA ALA A 34 0.02 3.38 -20.73
C ALA A 34 -0.25 3.40 -22.25
N ALA A 35 0.03 4.51 -22.93
CA ALA A 35 -0.07 4.60 -24.38
C ALA A 35 0.88 3.62 -25.06
N ARG A 36 2.13 3.53 -24.60
CA ARG A 36 3.13 2.60 -25.13
C ARG A 36 2.70 1.14 -24.97
N LEU A 37 2.14 0.77 -23.82
CA LEU A 37 1.60 -0.56 -23.60
C LEU A 37 0.46 -0.84 -24.59
N ALA A 38 -0.51 0.07 -24.71
CA ALA A 38 -1.64 -0.10 -25.62
C ALA A 38 -1.19 -0.24 -27.09
N GLU A 39 -0.17 0.48 -27.54
CA GLU A 39 0.39 0.35 -28.90
C GLU A 39 0.98 -1.04 -29.20
N LEU A 40 1.55 -1.70 -28.18
CA LEU A 40 2.23 -2.98 -28.32
C LEU A 40 1.28 -4.19 -28.25
N LEU A 41 0.04 -3.99 -27.79
CA LEU A 41 -0.93 -5.06 -27.60
C LEU A 41 -1.72 -5.33 -28.89
N PRO A 42 -1.98 -6.61 -29.22
CA PRO A 42 -2.98 -6.98 -30.20
C PRO A 42 -4.37 -6.44 -29.84
N ALA A 43 -5.25 -6.26 -30.84
CA ALA A 43 -6.58 -5.69 -30.65
C ALA A 43 -7.37 -6.35 -29.50
N GLU A 44 -7.42 -7.69 -29.45
CA GLU A 44 -8.14 -8.43 -28.41
C GLU A 44 -7.62 -8.18 -26.99
N GLN A 45 -6.30 -7.98 -26.82
CA GLN A 45 -5.73 -7.66 -25.51
C GLN A 45 -5.96 -6.18 -25.15
N ARG A 46 -5.97 -5.28 -26.14
CA ARG A 46 -6.34 -3.87 -25.91
C ARG A 46 -7.78 -3.73 -25.46
N ASP A 47 -8.70 -4.48 -26.04
CA ASP A 47 -10.11 -4.46 -25.66
C ASP A 47 -10.31 -4.93 -24.21
N LYS A 48 -9.50 -5.89 -23.74
CA LYS A 48 -9.48 -6.30 -22.32
C LYS A 48 -8.87 -5.26 -21.39
N LEU A 49 -7.92 -4.45 -21.89
CA LEU A 49 -7.22 -3.43 -21.09
C LEU A 49 -8.11 -2.21 -20.79
N HIS A 50 -9.00 -1.82 -21.71
CA HIS A 50 -9.69 -0.53 -21.66
C HIS A 50 -11.16 -0.63 -21.27
N TYR A 51 -11.56 0.21 -20.32
CA TYR A 51 -12.93 0.45 -19.89
C TYR A 51 -13.24 1.95 -19.93
N GLY A 52 -14.53 2.31 -19.89
CA GLY A 52 -14.94 3.70 -19.72
C GLY A 52 -14.51 4.26 -18.36
N PHE A 53 -14.25 5.57 -18.25
CA PHE A 53 -13.85 6.16 -16.96
C PHE A 53 -14.94 6.01 -15.87
N ALA A 54 -16.21 6.09 -16.28
CA ALA A 54 -17.36 5.92 -15.40
C ALA A 54 -17.79 4.45 -15.22
N ASP A 55 -17.05 3.50 -15.80
CA ASP A 55 -17.39 2.09 -15.73
C ASP A 55 -17.35 1.58 -14.27
N PRO A 56 -18.36 0.81 -13.81
CA PRO A 56 -18.39 0.25 -12.45
C PRO A 56 -17.18 -0.64 -12.15
N GLU A 57 -16.53 -1.23 -13.17
CA GLU A 57 -15.31 -2.00 -13.01
C GLU A 57 -14.21 -1.19 -12.31
N ARG A 58 -14.18 0.15 -12.45
CA ARG A 58 -13.23 1.02 -11.76
C ARG A 58 -13.24 0.85 -10.24
N LEU A 59 -14.37 0.43 -9.68
CA LEU A 59 -14.56 0.23 -8.24
C LEU A 59 -14.51 -1.25 -7.81
N ASN A 60 -14.35 -2.20 -8.76
CA ASN A 60 -14.28 -3.64 -8.52
C ASN A 60 -12.87 -4.12 -8.11
N TRP A 61 -12.24 -3.42 -7.17
CA TRP A 61 -10.89 -3.73 -6.71
C TRP A 61 -10.88 -4.88 -5.68
N HIS A 62 -9.88 -5.75 -5.72
CA HIS A 62 -9.67 -6.74 -4.64
C HIS A 62 -8.24 -7.31 -4.64
N PHE A 63 -7.78 -7.73 -3.46
CA PHE A 63 -6.47 -8.34 -3.23
C PHE A 63 -6.47 -9.87 -2.96
N ILE A 64 -7.60 -10.57 -3.12
CA ILE A 64 -7.65 -12.04 -2.90
C ILE A 64 -7.48 -12.81 -4.21
N PRO A 65 -7.23 -14.12 -4.21
CA PRO A 65 -7.29 -14.92 -5.44
C PRO A 65 -8.72 -14.94 -5.99
N LYS A 66 -8.91 -14.36 -7.18
CA LYS A 66 -10.18 -14.33 -7.94
C LYS A 66 -9.89 -14.05 -9.40
N ASP A 67 -10.86 -14.34 -10.26
CA ASP A 67 -10.89 -13.87 -11.64
C ASP A 67 -11.02 -12.34 -11.68
N ARG A 68 -10.33 -11.73 -12.64
CA ARG A 68 -10.29 -10.27 -12.80
C ARG A 68 -10.37 -9.88 -14.26
N ASN A 69 -10.93 -8.70 -14.46
CA ASN A 69 -10.89 -8.01 -15.74
C ASN A 69 -9.52 -7.35 -15.94
N GLY A 70 -9.25 -6.92 -17.18
CA GLY A 70 -7.95 -6.39 -17.58
C GLY A 70 -7.09 -7.41 -18.31
N ILE A 71 -5.85 -7.02 -18.60
CA ILE A 71 -4.81 -7.92 -19.08
C ILE A 71 -4.02 -8.47 -17.90
N VAL A 72 -3.61 -9.73 -17.97
CA VAL A 72 -2.74 -10.33 -16.95
C VAL A 72 -1.29 -10.35 -17.44
N LEU A 73 -0.32 -10.02 -16.59
CA LEU A 73 1.10 -10.02 -16.97
C LEU A 73 1.58 -11.40 -17.46
N TRP A 74 0.92 -12.46 -17.01
CA TRP A 74 1.15 -13.85 -17.42
C TRP A 74 0.97 -14.07 -18.94
N ASP A 75 0.02 -13.37 -19.55
CA ASP A 75 -0.32 -13.49 -20.98
C ASP A 75 0.54 -12.57 -21.87
N LEU A 76 1.38 -11.73 -21.27
CA LEU A 76 2.27 -10.81 -21.98
C LEU A 76 3.67 -11.40 -22.07
N PHE A 77 4.36 -11.22 -23.20
CA PHE A 77 5.73 -11.67 -23.40
C PHE A 77 6.56 -10.61 -24.12
N GLY A 78 7.87 -10.58 -23.90
CA GLY A 78 8.76 -9.62 -24.59
C GLY A 78 8.42 -8.15 -24.28
N GLU A 79 8.33 -7.33 -25.31
CA GLU A 79 8.13 -5.88 -25.19
C GLU A 79 6.80 -5.49 -24.52
N PRO A 80 5.63 -6.09 -24.83
CA PRO A 80 4.39 -5.85 -24.07
C PRO A 80 4.54 -6.04 -22.55
N ARG A 81 5.25 -7.09 -22.10
CA ARG A 81 5.47 -7.31 -20.66
C ARG A 81 6.34 -6.21 -20.05
N LYS A 82 7.41 -5.81 -20.74
CA LYS A 82 8.26 -4.70 -20.28
C LYS A 82 7.47 -3.40 -20.18
N ALA A 83 6.66 -3.08 -21.18
CA ALA A 83 5.82 -1.88 -21.17
C ALA A 83 4.79 -1.90 -20.04
N ALA A 84 4.21 -3.06 -19.74
CA ALA A 84 3.31 -3.23 -18.59
C ALA A 84 4.01 -2.98 -17.25
N GLU A 85 5.21 -3.52 -17.06
CA GLU A 85 6.02 -3.27 -15.85
C GLU A 85 6.46 -1.80 -15.76
N GLU A 86 6.79 -1.14 -16.88
CA GLU A 86 7.11 0.29 -16.88
C GLU A 86 5.90 1.17 -16.52
N LEU A 87 4.67 0.77 -16.89
CA LEU A 87 3.46 1.45 -16.39
C LEU A 87 3.35 1.31 -14.86
N VAL A 88 3.51 0.09 -14.32
CA VAL A 88 3.49 -0.14 -12.86
C VAL A 88 4.56 0.71 -12.15
N LYS A 89 5.78 0.70 -12.69
CA LYS A 89 6.92 1.45 -12.15
C LYS A 89 6.72 2.95 -12.22
N SER A 90 6.11 3.48 -13.28
CA SER A 90 5.76 4.91 -13.38
C SER A 90 4.76 5.35 -12.31
N GLY A 91 4.01 4.40 -11.75
CA GLY A 91 3.06 4.59 -10.68
C GLY A 91 3.64 4.78 -9.27
N LEU A 92 4.93 4.51 -9.10
CA LEU A 92 5.53 4.23 -7.80
C LEU A 92 6.89 4.91 -7.66
N SER A 93 7.32 5.12 -6.42
CA SER A 93 8.74 5.41 -6.16
C SER A 93 9.58 4.16 -6.41
N ALA A 94 10.91 4.31 -6.45
CA ALA A 94 11.81 3.15 -6.49
C ALA A 94 11.59 2.19 -5.30
N ALA A 95 11.31 2.73 -4.10
CA ALA A 95 11.01 1.93 -2.92
C ALA A 95 9.64 1.23 -3.02
N GLY A 96 8.63 1.92 -3.55
CA GLY A 96 7.29 1.35 -3.80
C GLY A 96 7.31 0.23 -4.84
N TYR A 97 8.07 0.41 -5.92
CA TYR A 97 8.25 -0.63 -6.94
C TYR A 97 9.03 -1.84 -6.38
N ALA A 98 10.08 -1.61 -5.59
CA ALA A 98 10.79 -2.69 -4.91
C ALA A 98 9.86 -3.48 -3.96
N LYS A 99 9.03 -2.81 -3.16
CA LYS A 99 8.00 -3.46 -2.32
C LYS A 99 7.01 -4.27 -3.16
N THR A 100 6.58 -3.72 -4.29
CA THR A 100 5.68 -4.42 -5.23
C THR A 100 6.29 -5.71 -5.75
N LEU A 101 7.57 -5.70 -6.14
CA LEU A 101 8.29 -6.90 -6.57
C LEU A 101 8.45 -7.92 -5.43
N GLN A 102 8.74 -7.45 -4.21
CA GLN A 102 8.86 -8.32 -3.04
C GLN A 102 7.54 -9.03 -2.73
N VAL A 103 6.42 -8.30 -2.68
CA VAL A 103 5.09 -8.90 -2.48
C VAL A 103 4.78 -9.92 -3.56
N ARG A 104 4.97 -9.56 -4.84
CA ARG A 104 4.75 -10.47 -5.97
C ARG A 104 5.62 -11.73 -5.92
N SER A 105 6.85 -11.61 -5.42
CA SER A 105 7.77 -12.74 -5.31
C SER A 105 7.30 -13.80 -4.30
N LEU A 106 6.47 -13.43 -3.32
CA LEU A 106 5.90 -14.36 -2.35
C LEU A 106 4.96 -15.38 -3.00
N GLU A 107 4.43 -15.12 -4.19
CA GLU A 107 3.64 -16.09 -4.95
C GLU A 107 4.44 -17.37 -5.25
N GLU A 108 5.75 -17.28 -5.50
CA GLU A 108 6.57 -18.50 -5.70
C GLU A 108 6.80 -19.25 -4.40
N VAL A 109 6.87 -18.55 -3.27
CA VAL A 109 6.97 -19.19 -1.95
C VAL A 109 5.67 -19.93 -1.64
N LEU A 110 4.53 -19.28 -1.86
CA LEU A 110 3.21 -19.90 -1.71
C LEU A 110 3.02 -21.08 -2.66
N TYR A 111 3.49 -20.99 -3.90
CA TYR A 111 3.49 -22.12 -4.83
C TYR A 111 4.19 -23.35 -4.24
N LEU A 112 5.31 -23.15 -3.54
CA LEU A 112 6.08 -24.23 -2.92
C LEU A 112 5.48 -24.75 -1.60
N PHE A 113 4.84 -23.88 -0.83
CA PHE A 113 4.30 -24.22 0.50
C PHE A 113 2.90 -24.82 0.43
N GLU A 114 2.07 -24.37 -0.50
CA GLU A 114 0.73 -24.89 -0.66
C GLU A 114 0.78 -26.31 -1.24
N GLY A 115 -0.06 -27.19 -0.70
CA GLY A 115 -0.26 -28.54 -1.24
C GLY A 115 -1.25 -28.57 -2.40
N GLY A 116 -1.40 -29.75 -3.00
CA GLY A 116 -2.36 -30.01 -4.08
C GLY A 116 -1.73 -30.06 -5.49
N GLU A 117 -2.59 -30.29 -6.48
CA GLU A 117 -2.20 -30.48 -7.88
C GLU A 117 -1.39 -29.29 -8.41
N GLU A 118 -0.34 -29.58 -9.18
CA GLU A 118 0.56 -28.55 -9.72
C GLU A 118 -0.19 -27.52 -10.57
N ALA A 119 -1.06 -27.99 -11.47
CA ALA A 119 -1.86 -27.12 -12.33
C ALA A 119 -2.73 -26.15 -11.51
N TYR A 120 -3.34 -26.65 -10.43
CA TYR A 120 -4.16 -25.83 -9.52
C TYR A 120 -3.32 -24.76 -8.81
N ARG A 121 -2.15 -25.13 -8.27
CA ARG A 121 -1.27 -24.18 -7.59
C ARG A 121 -0.73 -23.14 -8.56
N ARG A 122 -0.24 -23.54 -9.73
CA ARG A 122 0.39 -22.64 -10.71
C ARG A 122 -0.60 -21.65 -11.32
N ASP A 123 -1.85 -22.06 -11.51
CA ASP A 123 -2.89 -21.14 -11.97
C ASP A 123 -3.15 -19.98 -10.99
N ARG A 124 -2.97 -20.22 -9.70
CA ARG A 124 -3.25 -19.25 -8.62
C ARG A 124 -2.00 -18.54 -8.08
N ARG A 125 -0.82 -19.14 -8.28
CA ARG A 125 0.47 -18.74 -7.69
C ARG A 125 1.50 -18.51 -8.78
N HIS A 126 1.63 -17.25 -9.17
CA HIS A 126 2.73 -16.81 -10.02
C HIS A 126 2.97 -15.31 -9.85
N THR A 127 4.22 -14.89 -9.94
CA THR A 127 4.63 -13.47 -9.87
C THR A 127 4.02 -12.57 -10.95
N HIS A 128 3.38 -13.17 -11.96
CA HIS A 128 2.73 -12.49 -13.10
C HIS A 128 1.21 -12.69 -13.13
N LYS A 129 0.58 -13.30 -12.12
CA LYS A 129 -0.88 -13.38 -11.98
C LYS A 129 -1.47 -12.07 -11.42
N TYR A 130 -1.01 -10.95 -11.97
CA TYR A 130 -1.39 -9.59 -11.62
C TYR A 130 -1.93 -8.91 -12.87
N HIS A 131 -3.00 -8.13 -12.69
CA HIS A 131 -3.82 -7.59 -13.77
C HIS A 131 -3.66 -6.09 -13.87
N LEU A 132 -3.69 -5.58 -15.10
CA LEU A 132 -3.73 -4.17 -15.44
C LEU A 132 -5.03 -3.83 -16.14
N THR A 133 -5.67 -2.77 -15.68
CA THR A 133 -6.88 -2.21 -16.29
C THR A 133 -6.76 -0.69 -16.39
N ILE A 134 -7.20 -0.11 -17.50
CA ILE A 134 -7.23 1.32 -17.78
C ILE A 134 -8.68 1.77 -17.92
N PHE A 135 -9.00 2.92 -17.32
CA PHE A 135 -10.31 3.55 -17.30
C PHE A 135 -10.23 4.92 -17.99
N GLY A 136 -10.93 5.07 -19.12
CA GLY A 136 -10.81 6.24 -19.98
C GLY A 136 -9.61 6.15 -20.94
N THR A 137 -9.20 7.30 -21.48
CA THR A 137 -8.12 7.40 -22.46
C THR A 137 -6.87 8.00 -21.80
N PRO A 138 -5.75 7.26 -21.71
CA PRO A 138 -4.50 7.80 -21.21
C PRO A 138 -4.05 9.02 -22.01
N ALA A 139 -3.89 10.15 -21.33
CA ALA A 139 -3.47 11.40 -21.94
C ALA A 139 -2.88 12.35 -20.89
N ALA A 140 -2.14 13.36 -21.37
CA ALA A 140 -1.63 14.45 -20.53
C ALA A 140 -2.73 15.44 -20.11
N THR A 141 -3.87 15.46 -20.81
CA THR A 141 -5.04 16.29 -20.50
C THR A 141 -6.27 15.42 -20.32
N GLY A 142 -7.28 15.93 -19.61
CA GLY A 142 -8.49 15.18 -19.29
C GLY A 142 -8.31 14.27 -18.08
N THR A 143 -9.27 13.37 -17.85
CA THR A 143 -9.29 12.46 -16.71
C THR A 143 -9.27 11.01 -17.17
N TRP A 144 -8.37 10.21 -16.61
CA TRP A 144 -8.31 8.77 -16.79
C TRP A 144 -7.79 8.12 -15.51
N GLY A 145 -7.87 6.80 -15.42
CA GLY A 145 -7.35 6.06 -14.29
C GLY A 145 -6.84 4.70 -14.71
N TRP A 146 -6.15 4.04 -13.80
CA TRP A 146 -5.71 2.67 -14.01
C TRP A 146 -5.53 1.96 -12.68
N ARG A 147 -5.56 0.64 -12.74
CA ARG A 147 -5.43 -0.25 -11.59
C ARG A 147 -4.40 -1.33 -11.89
N PHE A 148 -3.60 -1.67 -10.89
CA PHE A 148 -2.76 -2.86 -10.86
C PHE A 148 -3.08 -3.70 -9.63
N GLU A 149 -3.47 -4.96 -9.83
CA GLU A 149 -3.97 -5.78 -8.73
C GLU A 149 -3.71 -7.28 -8.91
N GLY A 150 -3.65 -7.98 -7.79
CA GLY A 150 -3.43 -9.41 -7.73
C GLY A 150 -3.59 -9.90 -6.30
N HIS A 151 -3.12 -11.11 -6.03
CA HIS A 151 -3.11 -11.61 -4.66
C HIS A 151 -2.19 -10.74 -3.79
N HIS A 152 -2.69 -10.22 -2.66
CA HIS A 152 -2.03 -9.28 -1.75
C HIS A 152 -1.61 -7.93 -2.34
N MET A 153 -2.21 -7.48 -3.44
CA MET A 153 -1.91 -6.17 -4.01
C MET A 153 -3.14 -5.56 -4.68
N SER A 154 -3.40 -4.29 -4.40
CA SER A 154 -4.29 -3.47 -5.21
C SER A 154 -3.84 -2.02 -5.17
N LEU A 155 -3.39 -1.50 -6.31
CA LEU A 155 -2.95 -0.13 -6.52
C LEU A 155 -3.90 0.53 -7.50
N ASN A 156 -4.40 1.72 -7.15
CA ASN A 156 -5.44 2.42 -7.90
C ASN A 156 -5.01 3.87 -8.11
N PHE A 157 -5.12 4.34 -9.34
CA PHE A 157 -4.69 5.69 -9.73
C PHE A 157 -5.76 6.41 -10.53
N VAL A 158 -5.93 7.69 -10.25
CA VAL A 158 -6.69 8.63 -11.09
C VAL A 158 -5.79 9.80 -11.42
N ILE A 159 -5.70 10.08 -12.71
CA ILE A 159 -4.91 11.16 -13.27
C ILE A 159 -5.89 12.18 -13.86
N ARG A 160 -5.69 13.45 -13.54
CA ARG A 160 -6.39 14.58 -14.13
C ARG A 160 -5.37 15.61 -14.58
N ASP A 161 -5.37 15.90 -15.88
CA ASP A 161 -4.48 16.90 -16.49
C ASP A 161 -3.00 16.69 -16.12
N GLY A 162 -2.55 15.43 -16.20
CA GLY A 162 -1.17 15.03 -15.93
C GLY A 162 -0.80 14.95 -14.44
N VAL A 163 -1.73 15.28 -13.54
CA VAL A 163 -1.57 15.23 -12.08
C VAL A 163 -2.25 13.99 -11.52
N VAL A 164 -1.56 13.26 -10.63
CA VAL A 164 -2.17 12.15 -9.89
C VAL A 164 -3.06 12.74 -8.80
N VAL A 165 -4.38 12.71 -9.02
CA VAL A 165 -5.38 13.28 -8.10
C VAL A 165 -5.95 12.24 -7.14
N SER A 166 -5.73 10.95 -7.40
CA SER A 166 -5.95 9.89 -6.43
C SER A 166 -4.96 8.76 -6.66
N SER A 167 -4.50 8.17 -5.55
CA SER A 167 -3.64 6.99 -5.51
C SER A 167 -4.17 5.96 -4.49
N THR A 168 -5.48 6.00 -4.20
CA THR A 168 -6.13 5.11 -3.21
C THR A 168 -7.42 4.48 -3.74
N PRO A 169 -7.78 3.26 -3.29
CA PRO A 169 -7.13 2.48 -2.23
C PRO A 169 -5.75 1.92 -2.64
N GLU A 170 -4.83 1.95 -1.68
CA GLU A 170 -3.47 1.41 -1.81
C GLU A 170 -3.31 0.25 -0.84
N MET A 171 -3.40 -0.99 -1.32
CA MET A 171 -3.31 -2.20 -0.51
C MET A 171 -2.07 -3.01 -0.90
N MET A 172 -1.27 -3.35 0.11
CA MET A 172 -0.15 -4.29 0.01
C MET A 172 -0.26 -5.29 1.17
N GLY A 173 -0.15 -6.57 0.86
CA GLY A 173 -0.08 -7.64 1.85
C GLY A 173 1.19 -8.46 1.71
N ALA A 174 1.44 -9.33 2.68
CA ALA A 174 2.54 -10.27 2.65
C ALA A 174 2.10 -11.61 3.22
N ASN A 175 2.20 -12.66 2.42
CA ASN A 175 1.88 -14.03 2.82
C ASN A 175 2.82 -15.00 2.08
N PRO A 176 3.71 -15.69 2.80
CA PRO A 176 4.03 -15.50 4.22
C PRO A 176 4.69 -14.13 4.50
N ALA A 177 4.42 -13.55 5.66
CA ALA A 177 5.03 -12.28 6.09
C ALA A 177 6.48 -12.43 6.59
N LEU A 178 6.79 -13.59 7.16
CA LEU A 178 8.08 -14.05 7.66
C LEU A 178 8.39 -15.42 7.03
N ILE A 179 9.55 -15.50 6.39
CA ILE A 179 10.10 -16.73 5.81
C ILE A 179 11.39 -17.08 6.55
N ASP A 180 11.49 -18.32 7.01
CA ASP A 180 12.77 -18.91 7.43
C ASP A 180 13.60 -19.22 6.18
N ALA A 181 14.75 -18.55 6.04
CA ALA A 181 15.68 -18.73 4.93
C ALA A 181 16.92 -19.56 5.33
N GLY A 182 16.80 -20.36 6.40
CA GLY A 182 17.86 -21.17 6.98
C GLY A 182 18.62 -20.46 8.11
N PRO A 183 19.67 -21.09 8.66
CA PRO A 183 20.30 -20.67 9.91
C PRO A 183 20.68 -19.18 9.95
N GLY A 184 20.04 -18.43 10.85
CA GLY A 184 20.28 -17.01 11.09
C GLY A 184 19.78 -16.06 9.99
N ARG A 185 18.97 -16.54 9.03
CA ARG A 185 18.47 -15.75 7.91
C ARG A 185 16.94 -15.80 7.86
N SER A 186 16.32 -14.64 7.70
CA SER A 186 14.88 -14.55 7.45
C SER A 186 14.58 -13.47 6.42
N LEU A 187 13.45 -13.64 5.72
CA LEU A 187 12.87 -12.58 4.90
C LEU A 187 11.59 -12.10 5.57
N ARG A 188 11.46 -10.79 5.76
CA ARG A 188 10.25 -10.16 6.29
C ARG A 188 9.78 -9.06 5.36
N VAL A 189 8.80 -9.36 4.52
CA VAL A 189 8.21 -8.39 3.59
C VAL A 189 7.27 -7.48 4.38
N LEU A 190 7.36 -6.17 4.17
CA LEU A 190 6.65 -5.12 4.95
C LEU A 190 7.05 -5.02 6.44
N ALA A 191 8.19 -5.56 6.86
CA ALA A 191 8.64 -5.58 8.26
C ALA A 191 8.61 -4.22 8.97
N ALA A 192 9.03 -3.16 8.27
CA ALA A 192 9.11 -1.81 8.85
C ALA A 192 7.74 -1.31 9.36
N ARG A 193 6.64 -1.67 8.68
CA ARG A 193 5.28 -1.29 9.10
C ARG A 193 4.89 -1.93 10.43
N GLU A 194 5.34 -3.15 10.70
CA GLU A 194 5.09 -3.85 11.95
C GLU A 194 6.04 -3.37 13.06
N ASP A 195 7.33 -3.33 12.76
CA ASP A 195 8.37 -3.08 13.75
C ASP A 195 8.28 -1.67 14.33
N LEU A 196 8.03 -0.65 13.49
CA LEU A 196 7.85 0.73 13.95
C LEU A 196 6.56 0.88 14.78
N ALA A 197 5.45 0.27 14.34
CA ALA A 197 4.18 0.33 15.07
C ALA A 197 4.30 -0.32 16.46
N ARG A 198 4.97 -1.47 16.54
CA ARG A 198 5.24 -2.17 17.79
C ARG A 198 6.21 -1.40 18.68
N ALA A 199 7.21 -0.73 18.11
CA ALA A 199 8.13 0.12 18.86
C ALA A 199 7.40 1.29 19.52
N ILE A 200 6.46 1.95 18.83
CA ILE A 200 5.61 3.00 19.40
C ILE A 200 4.78 2.47 20.58
N LEU A 201 4.12 1.31 20.40
CA LEU A 201 3.35 0.66 21.46
C LEU A 201 4.22 0.32 22.69
N LYS A 202 5.40 -0.28 22.46
CA LYS A 202 6.31 -0.69 23.54
C LYS A 202 6.92 0.51 24.27
N ALA A 203 7.03 1.66 23.61
CA ALA A 203 7.47 2.91 24.23
C ALA A 203 6.38 3.64 25.03
N CYS A 204 5.12 3.18 24.99
CA CYS A 204 4.03 3.81 25.74
C CYS A 204 4.19 3.64 27.25
N SER A 205 3.93 4.71 28.01
CA SER A 205 3.65 4.61 29.45
C SER A 205 2.36 3.82 29.70
N ASP A 206 2.10 3.44 30.95
CA ASP A 206 0.88 2.71 31.29
C ASP A 206 -0.38 3.55 30.99
N GLU A 207 -0.34 4.86 31.19
CA GLU A 207 -1.42 5.78 30.83
C GLU A 207 -1.63 5.85 29.31
N GLN A 208 -0.55 5.92 28.54
CA GLN A 208 -0.63 5.92 27.08
C GLN A 208 -1.13 4.58 26.54
N LYS A 209 -0.73 3.44 27.16
CA LYS A 209 -1.24 2.12 26.79
C LYS A 209 -2.75 2.00 26.98
N LYS A 210 -3.30 2.56 28.06
CA LYS A 210 -4.77 2.62 28.29
C LYS A 210 -5.51 3.39 27.19
N GLN A 211 -4.84 4.32 26.50
CA GLN A 211 -5.40 5.03 25.35
C GLN A 211 -5.18 4.28 24.03
N MET A 212 -3.95 3.81 23.79
CA MET A 212 -3.54 3.13 22.55
C MET A 212 -4.24 1.77 22.37
N TRP A 213 -4.35 0.99 23.44
CA TRP A 213 -4.83 -0.39 23.39
C TRP A 213 -6.35 -0.43 23.47
N ILE A 214 -7.00 -0.70 22.34
CA ILE A 214 -8.46 -0.66 22.20
C ILE A 214 -9.09 -2.00 22.61
N SER A 215 -8.45 -3.12 22.28
CA SER A 215 -8.88 -4.45 22.70
C SER A 215 -7.72 -5.46 22.69
N ASP A 216 -7.80 -6.46 23.54
CA ASP A 216 -6.93 -7.65 23.53
C ASP A 216 -7.19 -8.59 22.34
N LYS A 217 -8.31 -8.41 21.62
CA LYS A 217 -8.67 -9.20 20.45
C LYS A 217 -8.58 -8.36 19.17
N ALA A 218 -7.69 -8.77 18.27
CA ALA A 218 -7.62 -8.21 16.92
C ALA A 218 -8.80 -8.69 16.04
N PRO A 219 -9.32 -7.84 15.13
CA PRO A 219 -10.24 -8.27 14.08
C PRO A 219 -9.56 -9.29 13.15
N ASP A 220 -10.36 -10.10 12.44
CA ASP A 220 -9.83 -11.16 11.57
C ASP A 220 -9.24 -10.64 10.25
N ASP A 221 -9.54 -9.39 9.87
CA ASP A 221 -8.97 -8.73 8.70
C ASP A 221 -9.07 -7.18 8.81
N ILE A 222 -8.52 -6.47 7.82
CA ILE A 222 -8.76 -5.03 7.59
C ILE A 222 -10.24 -4.76 7.27
N ARG A 223 -10.74 -3.61 7.68
CA ARG A 223 -12.14 -3.22 7.46
C ARG A 223 -12.34 -2.69 6.04
N GLY A 224 -13.54 -2.90 5.50
CA GLY A 224 -13.92 -2.33 4.20
C GLY A 224 -13.11 -2.85 3.01
N ALA A 225 -12.55 -4.07 3.10
CA ALA A 225 -11.97 -4.74 1.94
C ALA A 225 -12.99 -4.78 0.79
N ALA A 226 -12.54 -4.46 -0.43
CA ALA A 226 -13.37 -4.29 -1.62
C ALA A 226 -14.44 -3.18 -1.57
N ALA A 227 -14.56 -2.41 -0.48
CA ALA A 227 -15.48 -1.28 -0.42
C ALA A 227 -14.97 -0.09 -1.27
N PRO A 228 -15.83 0.62 -2.02
CA PRO A 228 -15.43 1.77 -2.83
C PRO A 228 -14.84 2.93 -2.03
N GLN A 229 -15.26 3.09 -0.77
CA GLN A 229 -14.78 4.12 0.17
C GLN A 229 -14.37 3.47 1.49
N ALA A 230 -13.46 4.12 2.21
CA ALA A 230 -13.02 3.63 3.52
C ALA A 230 -14.19 3.52 4.52
N VAL A 231 -14.10 2.55 5.42
CA VAL A 231 -14.97 2.54 6.61
C VAL A 231 -14.41 3.56 7.59
N VAL A 232 -15.23 4.55 7.96
CA VAL A 232 -14.79 5.68 8.79
C VAL A 232 -15.61 5.72 10.08
N ASP A 233 -14.96 5.37 11.17
CA ASP A 233 -15.47 5.54 12.53
C ASP A 233 -14.81 6.75 13.20
N GLN A 234 -15.20 7.06 14.43
CA GLN A 234 -14.47 8.03 15.24
C GLN A 234 -13.01 7.60 15.43
N PRO A 235 -12.01 8.49 15.24
CA PRO A 235 -10.62 8.17 15.51
C PRO A 235 -10.42 7.68 16.95
N VAL A 236 -9.76 6.54 17.11
CA VAL A 236 -9.47 5.92 18.42
C VAL A 236 -7.98 5.82 18.66
N GLY A 237 -7.59 5.72 19.93
CA GLY A 237 -6.21 5.45 20.31
C GLY A 237 -5.43 6.65 20.83
N LEU A 238 -4.11 6.47 20.98
CA LEU A 238 -3.18 7.50 21.44
C LEU A 238 -3.05 8.58 20.37
N ARG A 239 -3.29 9.82 20.77
CA ARG A 239 -3.18 10.99 19.91
C ARG A 239 -1.72 11.41 19.77
N TYR A 240 -1.34 11.84 18.57
CA TYR A 240 0.02 12.25 18.24
C TYR A 240 0.57 13.37 19.15
N ALA A 241 -0.27 14.36 19.50
CA ALA A 241 0.13 15.42 20.42
C ALA A 241 0.44 14.93 21.84
N ASP A 242 -0.09 13.76 22.23
CA ASP A 242 0.09 13.16 23.56
C ASP A 242 1.25 12.13 23.57
N MET A 243 1.94 11.97 22.43
CA MET A 243 3.17 11.17 22.31
C MET A 243 4.41 11.96 22.75
N SER A 244 5.39 11.26 23.32
CA SER A 244 6.72 11.82 23.59
C SER A 244 7.46 12.19 22.30
N PRO A 245 8.52 13.02 22.35
CA PRO A 245 9.31 13.35 21.16
C PRO A 245 9.85 12.13 20.40
N ASP A 246 10.28 11.09 21.11
CA ASP A 246 10.77 9.84 20.51
C ASP A 246 9.65 9.04 19.85
N GLN A 247 8.47 8.95 20.50
CA GLN A 247 7.29 8.34 19.90
C GLN A 247 6.83 9.09 18.65
N GLN A 248 6.84 10.42 18.68
CA GLN A 248 6.52 11.26 17.51
C GLN A 248 7.51 11.05 16.35
N LYS A 249 8.79 10.81 16.66
CA LYS A 249 9.80 10.47 15.65
C LYS A 249 9.50 9.11 15.00
N MET A 250 9.29 8.06 15.80
CA MET A 250 8.93 6.73 15.29
C MET A 250 7.60 6.75 14.51
N PHE A 251 6.61 7.51 14.98
CA PHE A 251 5.34 7.68 14.29
C PHE A 251 5.52 8.33 12.92
N ARG A 252 6.34 9.37 12.83
CA ARG A 252 6.68 10.01 11.55
C ARG A 252 7.41 9.03 10.62
N GLU A 253 8.35 8.24 11.13
CA GLU A 253 9.02 7.19 10.35
C GLU A 253 8.02 6.16 9.81
N LEU A 254 7.05 5.73 10.64
CA LEU A 254 5.99 4.82 10.23
C LEU A 254 5.11 5.45 9.13
N LEU A 255 4.66 6.69 9.31
CA LEU A 255 3.89 7.41 8.29
C LEU A 255 4.69 7.56 6.99
N GLY A 256 5.99 7.85 7.08
CA GLY A 256 6.90 7.88 5.93
C GLY A 256 7.01 6.55 5.20
N GLU A 257 7.05 5.43 5.93
CA GLU A 257 7.08 4.08 5.34
C GLU A 257 5.83 3.79 4.49
N TYR A 258 4.67 4.30 4.89
CA TYR A 258 3.44 4.24 4.09
C TYR A 258 3.48 5.17 2.88
N LEU A 259 3.84 6.44 3.08
CA LEU A 259 3.81 7.43 2.01
C LEU A 259 4.87 7.16 0.93
N SER A 260 6.04 6.67 1.31
CA SER A 260 7.18 6.42 0.41
C SER A 260 6.92 5.43 -0.71
N VAL A 261 5.78 4.73 -0.73
CA VAL A 261 5.38 3.88 -1.85
C VAL A 261 5.15 4.70 -3.12
N MET A 262 4.67 5.93 -2.98
CA MET A 262 4.21 6.76 -4.10
C MET A 262 5.30 7.70 -4.65
N PRO A 263 5.19 8.18 -5.90
CA PRO A 263 6.10 9.18 -6.48
C PRO A 263 6.15 10.48 -5.67
N ALA A 264 7.23 11.24 -5.81
CA ALA A 264 7.50 12.42 -4.99
C ALA A 264 6.34 13.44 -4.99
N GLN A 265 5.70 13.72 -6.13
CA GLN A 265 4.52 14.59 -6.21
C GLN A 265 3.38 14.13 -5.29
N VAL A 266 3.02 12.84 -5.34
CA VAL A 266 1.94 12.26 -4.54
C VAL A 266 2.28 12.30 -3.04
N VAL A 267 3.54 12.02 -2.68
CA VAL A 267 4.02 12.12 -1.30
C VAL A 267 3.90 13.55 -0.77
N ARG A 268 4.37 14.53 -1.56
CA ARG A 268 4.27 15.96 -1.19
C ARG A 268 2.82 16.38 -0.98
N ASP A 269 1.92 15.98 -1.87
CA ASP A 269 0.50 16.34 -1.78
C ASP A 269 -0.19 15.69 -0.58
N ARG A 270 0.04 14.39 -0.33
CA ARG A 270 -0.48 13.70 0.86
C ARG A 270 0.05 14.34 2.15
N MET A 271 1.36 14.62 2.23
CA MET A 271 1.96 15.28 3.40
C MET A 271 1.40 16.68 3.62
N LYS A 272 1.28 17.48 2.57
CA LYS A 272 0.68 18.81 2.65
C LYS A 272 -0.76 18.77 3.14
N ALA A 273 -1.56 17.80 2.69
CA ALA A 273 -2.93 17.60 3.17
C ALA A 273 -2.96 17.22 4.65
N ILE A 274 -2.09 16.30 5.08
CA ILE A 274 -1.94 15.87 6.48
C ILE A 274 -1.54 17.04 7.38
N GLU A 275 -0.52 17.80 7.00
CA GLU A 275 -0.03 18.95 7.76
C GLU A 275 -1.09 20.05 7.87
N LYS A 276 -1.75 20.37 6.75
CA LYS A 276 -2.83 21.37 6.70
C LYS A 276 -4.01 20.96 7.60
N ALA A 277 -4.31 19.66 7.68
CA ALA A 277 -5.41 19.16 8.49
C ALA A 277 -5.04 18.96 9.98
N GLY A 278 -3.75 19.11 10.32
CA GLY A 278 -3.25 19.05 11.69
C GLY A 278 -2.79 17.65 12.10
N MET A 279 -1.47 17.47 12.21
CA MET A 279 -0.88 16.21 12.69
C MET A 279 -1.18 15.91 14.16
N ALA A 280 -1.44 16.95 14.96
CA ALA A 280 -1.66 16.86 16.40
C ALA A 280 -2.80 15.90 16.76
N ASP A 281 -3.86 15.84 15.95
CA ASP A 281 -5.06 15.06 16.23
C ASP A 281 -5.09 13.69 15.54
N ILE A 282 -4.02 13.30 14.84
CA ILE A 282 -3.88 11.94 14.33
C ILE A 282 -3.84 10.97 15.50
N ARG A 283 -4.62 9.90 15.43
CA ARG A 283 -4.64 8.85 16.47
C ARG A 283 -4.14 7.53 15.93
N MET A 284 -3.48 6.78 16.81
CA MET A 284 -3.07 5.40 16.57
C MET A 284 -3.74 4.51 17.61
N GLY A 285 -4.49 3.51 17.15
CA GLY A 285 -5.12 2.48 17.98
C GLY A 285 -4.52 1.11 17.72
N TRP A 286 -4.49 0.25 18.75
CA TRP A 286 -3.93 -1.09 18.72
C TRP A 286 -4.93 -2.14 19.22
N TRP A 287 -4.95 -3.30 18.56
CA TRP A 287 -5.69 -4.47 18.96
C TRP A 287 -4.80 -5.71 18.93
N GLY A 288 -5.09 -6.67 19.81
CA GLY A 288 -4.33 -7.92 19.88
C GLY A 288 -3.03 -7.77 20.67
N ASP A 289 -2.07 -8.64 20.40
CA ASP A 289 -0.87 -8.84 21.23
C ASP A 289 0.30 -7.91 20.84
N ALA A 290 1.09 -7.47 21.83
CA ALA A 290 2.25 -6.62 21.65
C ALA A 290 3.54 -7.37 21.24
N GLU A 291 3.54 -8.70 21.25
CA GLU A 291 4.69 -9.52 20.87
C GLU A 291 4.72 -9.90 19.39
N VAL A 292 5.94 -10.15 18.89
CA VAL A 292 6.18 -10.59 17.52
C VAL A 292 5.56 -11.98 17.27
N ASN A 293 5.14 -12.24 16.03
CA ASN A 293 4.49 -13.51 15.64
C ASN A 293 3.21 -13.81 16.45
N LYS A 294 2.51 -12.77 16.89
CA LYS A 294 1.20 -12.87 17.56
C LYS A 294 0.16 -12.05 16.81
N ARG A 295 -1.10 -12.45 16.93
CA ARG A 295 -2.24 -11.81 16.24
C ARG A 295 -2.37 -10.36 16.69
N HIS A 296 -2.32 -9.43 15.75
CA HIS A 296 -2.45 -8.00 16.05
C HIS A 296 -3.02 -7.21 14.88
N HIS A 297 -3.49 -6.01 15.19
CA HIS A 297 -4.01 -5.04 14.24
C HIS A 297 -3.76 -3.64 14.77
N TYR A 298 -3.50 -2.69 13.88
CA TYR A 298 -3.49 -1.28 14.25
C TYR A 298 -4.17 -0.42 13.19
N VAL A 299 -4.67 0.72 13.66
CA VAL A 299 -5.26 1.76 12.84
C VAL A 299 -4.53 3.07 13.12
N ILE A 300 -4.18 3.81 12.07
CA ILE A 300 -3.75 5.20 12.17
C ILE A 300 -4.76 6.04 11.40
N GLN A 301 -5.40 6.99 12.07
CA GLN A 301 -6.45 7.80 11.47
C GLN A 301 -6.19 9.29 11.72
N GLY A 302 -6.06 10.03 10.62
CA GLY A 302 -6.08 11.49 10.61
C GLY A 302 -7.37 12.00 9.98
N ALA A 303 -7.46 13.31 9.76
CA ALA A 303 -8.63 13.91 9.11
C ALA A 303 -8.71 13.60 7.59
N THR A 304 -7.57 13.35 6.94
CA THR A 304 -7.48 13.17 5.48
C THR A 304 -7.23 11.71 5.06
N PHE A 305 -6.86 10.84 5.99
CA PHE A 305 -6.44 9.47 5.67
C PHE A 305 -6.74 8.48 6.80
N ILE A 306 -6.82 7.20 6.44
CA ILE A 306 -6.79 6.09 7.37
C ILE A 306 -5.83 5.01 6.85
N ILE A 307 -5.05 4.46 7.77
CA ILE A 307 -4.18 3.30 7.56
C ILE A 307 -4.70 2.18 8.43
N GLU A 308 -4.81 0.99 7.87
CA GLU A 308 -5.04 -0.23 8.63
C GLU A 308 -3.96 -1.26 8.33
N TYR A 309 -3.53 -1.97 9.37
CA TYR A 309 -2.63 -3.10 9.29
C TYR A 309 -3.22 -4.26 10.09
N ASN A 310 -3.41 -5.41 9.47
CA ASN A 310 -3.87 -6.63 10.11
C ASN A 310 -2.84 -7.75 9.89
N ASN A 311 -2.50 -8.47 10.95
CA ASN A 311 -1.75 -9.70 10.85
C ASN A 311 -2.29 -10.70 11.86
N THR A 312 -3.36 -11.39 11.48
CA THR A 312 -4.06 -12.35 12.33
C THR A 312 -4.18 -13.74 11.73
N GLN A 313 -4.07 -13.86 10.40
CA GLN A 313 -4.17 -15.12 9.67
C GLN A 313 -2.83 -15.86 9.69
N ASN A 314 -2.87 -17.17 9.42
CA ASN A 314 -1.69 -18.05 9.32
C ASN A 314 -0.71 -17.87 10.48
N ASP A 315 -1.19 -17.95 11.72
CA ASP A 315 -0.38 -17.75 12.94
C ASP A 315 0.33 -16.39 13.00
N ALA A 316 -0.36 -15.32 12.58
CA ALA A 316 0.18 -13.99 12.43
C ALA A 316 1.38 -13.95 11.47
N ASN A 317 1.23 -14.63 10.33
CA ASN A 317 2.19 -14.66 9.23
C ASN A 317 1.58 -14.27 7.89
N HIS A 318 0.49 -13.51 7.91
CA HIS A 318 -0.29 -13.13 6.74
C HIS A 318 -0.83 -11.72 6.96
N VAL A 319 -0.12 -10.77 6.35
CA VAL A 319 -0.30 -9.34 6.54
C VAL A 319 -1.24 -8.80 5.48
N HIS A 320 -2.22 -8.01 5.90
CA HIS A 320 -2.96 -7.10 5.06
C HIS A 320 -2.74 -5.67 5.55
N SER A 321 -2.30 -4.78 4.66
CA SER A 321 -1.99 -3.40 5.01
C SER A 321 -2.49 -2.45 3.93
N ILE A 322 -3.26 -1.45 4.33
CA ILE A 322 -3.98 -0.58 3.40
C ILE A 322 -3.88 0.89 3.82
N PHE A 323 -3.68 1.76 2.84
CA PHE A 323 -3.79 3.21 2.97
C PHE A 323 -5.01 3.67 2.15
N ARG A 324 -5.86 4.48 2.77
CA ARG A 324 -7.10 5.01 2.18
C ARG A 324 -7.16 6.52 2.35
N SER A 325 -7.74 7.21 1.37
CA SER A 325 -8.06 8.62 1.49
C SER A 325 -9.44 8.79 2.12
N LEU A 326 -9.55 9.63 3.14
CA LEU A 326 -10.85 10.05 3.69
C LEU A 326 -11.47 11.21 2.90
N GLU A 327 -10.67 11.85 2.03
CA GLU A 327 -11.14 12.86 1.09
C GLU A 327 -11.83 12.24 -0.14
N GLY A 328 -11.70 10.92 -0.34
CA GLY A 328 -12.37 10.20 -1.41
C GLY A 328 -11.43 9.27 -2.18
N ASP A 329 -11.59 7.97 -1.98
CA ASP A 329 -10.93 6.98 -2.82
C ASP A 329 -11.43 7.07 -4.26
N PHE A 330 -10.58 6.68 -5.22
CA PHE A 330 -10.89 6.78 -6.66
C PHE A 330 -11.22 8.20 -7.15
N ALA A 331 -10.78 9.24 -6.43
CA ALA A 331 -11.15 10.65 -6.66
C ALA A 331 -12.68 10.86 -6.67
N ILE A 332 -13.41 10.08 -5.88
CA ILE A 332 -14.85 10.21 -5.67
C ILE A 332 -15.08 10.90 -4.32
N PRO A 333 -15.71 12.08 -4.28
CA PRO A 333 -16.01 12.77 -3.03
C PRO A 333 -16.77 11.88 -2.03
N THR A 334 -16.39 11.94 -0.76
CA THR A 334 -17.16 11.31 0.32
C THR A 334 -18.35 12.18 0.74
N ALA A 335 -19.42 11.58 1.26
CA ALA A 335 -20.62 12.31 1.69
C ALA A 335 -20.33 13.40 2.75
N ALA A 336 -19.24 13.28 3.51
CA ALA A 336 -18.79 14.29 4.47
C ALA A 336 -18.40 15.63 3.82
N GLN A 337 -18.06 15.64 2.52
CA GLN A 337 -17.73 16.86 1.76
C GLN A 337 -18.97 17.63 1.26
N ASN A 338 -20.18 17.07 1.38
CA ASN A 338 -21.43 17.74 0.99
C ASN A 338 -22.05 18.60 2.12
N THR A 339 -21.38 18.74 3.26
CA THR A 339 -21.80 19.67 4.30
C THR A 339 -21.23 21.05 3.96
N PRO A 340 -22.05 22.08 3.70
CA PRO A 340 -21.55 23.44 3.48
C PRO A 340 -20.74 23.84 4.73
N ARG A 341 -19.50 24.29 4.53
CA ARG A 341 -18.71 24.92 5.58
C ARG A 341 -19.31 26.26 6.00
#